data_AF-A0A3S3RRV6-F1
#
_entry.id   AF-A0A3S3RRV6-F1
#
_cell.length_a   1.000
_cell.length_b   1.000
_cell.length_c   1.000
_cell.angle_alpha   90.00
_cell.angle_beta   90.00
_cell.angle_gamma   90.00
#
_symmetry.space_group_name_H-M   'P 1'
#
loop_
_entity.id
_entity.type
_entity.pdbx_description
1 polymer ?
#
loop_
_entity_poly.entity_id
_entity_poly.type
_entity_poly.pdbx_seq_one_letter_code
_entity_poly.pdbx_strand_id
1 'polypeptide(L)'
;MTLSLLFGVSAGLFLGWQQKWMAVFLHWYHHLTEWSMTDIYLIAVFITIIKMNHAAVIGYNPGFFYFIGLVATTVAAQASIDKTLFWKRIDRKKEKESLVIATDADVRTGREAGLLLCQSCHKVTPLAAISQQGWTACPRCGEMLHIRKHNSVDRSWALIVTALLLTLPANLLPIMSVSSLGRVTKSTIIDGIIHFFKEGSYGIGLVILAASVLVPLFKITGMGLILISIHNQWTTWLRHKALMFRFIQFVGRWSMLDIFVIALLCSLVRFGSLSTVDTAPAALYFSAVVLCTMFAAISFDPRLLWDSAEEETAAKND
;
A
#
# COMPACT_ATOMS: atom_id res chain seq x y z
N MET A 1 -6.70 16.34 8.19
CA MET A 1 -6.58 16.66 6.75
C MET A 1 -7.57 15.88 5.89
N THR A 2 -7.66 14.56 5.99
CA THR A 2 -8.63 13.75 5.21
C THR A 2 -10.09 14.17 5.48
N LEU A 3 -10.48 14.30 6.75
CA LEU A 3 -11.83 14.76 7.14
C LEU A 3 -12.14 16.19 6.68
N SER A 4 -11.16 17.09 6.68
CA SER A 4 -11.36 18.48 6.23
C SER A 4 -11.52 18.57 4.70
N LEU A 5 -10.78 17.76 3.94
CA LEU A 5 -10.95 17.67 2.48
C LEU A 5 -12.33 17.10 2.13
N LEU A 6 -12.74 16.06 2.83
CA LEU A 6 -14.04 15.40 2.68
C LEU A 6 -15.19 16.36 3.02
N PHE A 7 -15.08 17.07 4.14
CA PHE A 7 -16.04 18.10 4.52
C PHE A 7 -16.12 19.21 3.47
N GLY A 8 -14.99 19.70 2.97
CA GLY A 8 -14.95 20.71 1.91
C GLY A 8 -15.62 20.27 0.61
N VAL A 9 -15.37 19.04 0.16
CA VAL A 9 -16.02 18.48 -1.05
C VAL A 9 -17.51 18.26 -0.83
N SER A 10 -17.92 17.72 0.33
CA SER A 10 -19.32 17.49 0.67
C SER A 10 -20.12 18.80 0.80
N ALA A 11 -19.55 19.78 1.51
CA ALA A 11 -20.13 21.11 1.64
C ALA A 11 -20.25 21.82 0.29
N GLY A 12 -19.20 21.78 -0.55
CA GLY A 12 -19.23 22.35 -1.89
C GLY A 12 -20.30 21.70 -2.78
N LEU A 13 -20.48 20.38 -2.67
CA LEU A 13 -21.51 19.65 -3.40
C LEU A 13 -22.93 20.00 -2.90
N PHE A 14 -23.11 20.17 -1.60
CA PHE A 14 -24.37 20.59 -0.97
C PHE A 14 -24.73 22.04 -1.34
N LEU A 15 -23.75 22.93 -1.39
CA LEU A 15 -23.87 24.33 -1.84
C LEU A 15 -24.04 24.48 -3.37
N GLY A 16 -24.03 23.37 -4.12
CA GLY A 16 -24.18 23.39 -5.57
C GLY A 16 -22.99 23.99 -6.33
N TRP A 17 -21.86 24.21 -5.65
CA TRP A 17 -20.64 24.68 -6.28
C TRP A 17 -20.05 23.56 -7.12
N GLN A 18 -19.71 23.84 -8.38
CA GLN A 18 -19.10 22.86 -9.29
C GLN A 18 -17.83 23.44 -9.92
N GLN A 19 -16.87 23.78 -9.06
CA GLN A 19 -15.57 24.27 -9.50
C GLN A 19 -14.60 23.13 -9.78
N LYS A 20 -13.69 23.33 -10.74
CA LYS A 20 -12.65 22.35 -11.13
C LYS A 20 -11.79 21.89 -9.94
N TRP A 21 -11.62 22.75 -8.94
CA TRP A 21 -10.91 22.44 -7.68
C TRP A 21 -11.48 21.21 -6.96
N MET A 22 -12.80 20.95 -7.01
CA MET A 22 -13.40 19.81 -6.32
C MET A 22 -12.92 18.46 -6.85
N ALA A 23 -12.70 18.36 -8.15
CA ALA A 23 -12.17 17.13 -8.74
C ALA A 23 -10.71 16.89 -8.34
N VAL A 24 -9.93 17.96 -8.22
CA VAL A 24 -8.55 17.92 -7.71
C VAL A 24 -8.53 17.54 -6.23
N PHE A 25 -9.41 18.12 -5.41
CA PHE A 25 -9.55 17.77 -4.00
C PHE A 25 -9.97 16.31 -3.78
N LEU A 26 -10.90 15.80 -4.58
CA LEU A 26 -11.33 14.40 -4.51
C LEU A 26 -10.23 13.44 -4.99
N HIS A 27 -9.44 13.84 -5.98
CA HIS A 27 -8.25 13.12 -6.41
C HIS A 27 -7.21 13.02 -5.27
N TRP A 28 -6.85 14.15 -4.65
CA TRP A 28 -5.96 14.18 -3.48
C TRP A 28 -6.52 13.38 -2.31
N TYR A 29 -7.82 13.48 -2.05
CA TYR A 29 -8.49 12.68 -1.02
C TYR A 29 -8.29 11.18 -1.27
N HIS A 30 -8.54 10.69 -2.49
CA HIS A 30 -8.33 9.27 -2.82
C HIS A 30 -6.89 8.84 -2.59
N HIS A 31 -5.92 9.62 -3.07
CA HIS A 31 -4.52 9.31 -2.83
C HIS A 31 -4.23 9.26 -1.32
N LEU A 32 -4.54 10.34 -0.58
CA LEU A 32 -4.33 10.42 0.87
C LEU A 32 -5.02 9.29 1.64
N THR A 33 -6.21 8.84 1.24
CA THR A 33 -6.89 7.73 1.94
C THR A 33 -6.14 6.40 1.83
N GLU A 34 -5.43 6.15 0.73
CA GLU A 34 -4.62 4.94 0.59
C GLU A 34 -3.41 4.95 1.53
N TRP A 35 -2.83 6.13 1.76
CA TRP A 35 -1.68 6.33 2.65
C TRP A 35 -2.07 6.55 4.12
N SER A 36 -3.30 7.02 4.39
CA SER A 36 -3.71 7.46 5.72
C SER A 36 -3.85 6.31 6.73
N MET A 37 -4.03 5.07 6.27
CA MET A 37 -3.97 3.80 7.05
C MET A 37 -4.38 3.91 8.54
N THR A 38 -5.48 4.60 8.83
CA THR A 38 -5.83 4.99 10.21
C THR A 38 -6.24 3.82 11.09
N ASP A 39 -6.84 2.82 10.45
CA ASP A 39 -7.15 1.52 11.02
C ASP A 39 -5.90 0.80 11.53
N ILE A 40 -4.81 0.83 10.76
CA ILE A 40 -3.54 0.19 11.11
C ILE A 40 -2.88 0.88 12.31
N TYR A 41 -2.99 2.21 12.43
CA TYR A 41 -2.48 2.94 13.61
C TYR A 41 -3.15 2.50 14.91
N LEU A 42 -4.46 2.31 14.88
CA LEU A 42 -5.20 1.85 16.06
C LEU A 42 -4.72 0.48 16.52
N ILE A 43 -4.51 -0.44 15.57
CA ILE A 43 -4.01 -1.80 15.85
C ILE A 43 -2.58 -1.73 16.39
N ALA A 44 -1.71 -0.91 15.80
CA ALA A 44 -0.33 -0.74 16.27
C ALA A 44 -0.27 -0.23 17.74
N VAL A 45 -1.11 0.76 18.08
CA VAL A 45 -1.25 1.26 19.45
C VAL A 45 -1.77 0.16 20.38
N PHE A 46 -2.78 -0.60 19.94
CA PHE A 46 -3.34 -1.71 20.72
C PHE A 46 -2.30 -2.80 21.03
N ILE A 47 -1.53 -3.22 20.01
CA ILE A 47 -0.43 -4.20 20.19
C ILE A 47 0.63 -3.65 21.14
N THR A 48 0.96 -2.37 21.04
CA THR A 48 1.93 -1.72 21.92
C THR A 48 1.44 -1.72 23.37
N ILE A 49 0.16 -1.42 23.61
CA ILE A 49 -0.46 -1.47 24.95
C ILE A 49 -0.38 -2.88 25.52
N ILE A 50 -0.76 -3.92 24.76
CA ILE A 50 -0.67 -5.32 25.21
C ILE A 50 0.76 -5.68 25.60
N LYS A 51 1.74 -5.32 24.76
CA LYS A 51 3.15 -5.62 25.01
C LYS A 51 3.69 -4.90 26.24
N MET A 52 3.27 -3.65 26.47
CA MET A 52 3.71 -2.86 27.61
C MET A 52 2.99 -3.18 28.92
N ASN A 53 1.79 -3.76 28.88
CA ASN A 53 1.02 -4.05 30.08
C ASN A 53 1.73 -5.02 31.05
N HIS A 54 2.64 -5.84 30.52
CA HIS A 54 3.49 -6.72 31.34
C HIS A 54 4.70 -6.00 31.95
N ALA A 55 5.09 -4.83 31.44
CA ALA A 55 6.33 -4.13 31.81
C ALA A 55 6.11 -2.78 32.50
N ALA A 56 4.92 -2.17 32.38
CA ALA A 56 4.63 -0.84 32.88
C ALA A 56 3.14 -0.66 33.26
N VAL A 57 2.87 0.19 34.25
CA VAL A 57 1.52 0.65 34.57
C VAL A 57 1.11 1.73 33.57
N ILE A 58 0.10 1.44 32.75
CA ILE A 58 -0.35 2.34 31.68
C ILE A 58 -1.48 3.23 32.20
N GLY A 59 -1.24 4.55 32.25
CA GLY A 59 -2.27 5.55 32.54
C GLY A 59 -2.95 6.04 31.25
N TYR A 60 -4.28 5.96 31.18
CA TYR A 60 -5.05 6.42 30.02
C TYR A 60 -5.46 7.89 30.20
N ASN A 61 -4.88 8.78 29.40
CA ASN A 61 -5.28 10.19 29.36
C ASN A 61 -6.42 10.44 28.36
N PRO A 62 -7.17 11.55 28.48
CA PRO A 62 -8.22 11.93 27.53
C PRO A 62 -7.78 11.90 26.05
N GLY A 63 -6.50 12.21 25.78
CA GLY A 63 -5.92 12.13 24.43
C GLY A 63 -6.05 10.76 23.77
N PHE A 64 -5.99 9.66 24.53
CA PHE A 64 -6.19 8.31 24.01
C PHE A 64 -7.61 8.11 23.48
N PHE A 65 -8.61 8.58 24.21
CA PHE A 65 -10.01 8.48 23.80
C PHE A 65 -10.33 9.40 22.61
N TYR A 66 -9.75 10.61 22.56
CA TYR A 66 -9.87 11.48 21.38
C TYR A 66 -9.24 10.84 20.14
N PHE A 67 -8.11 10.15 20.28
CA PHE A 67 -7.48 9.42 19.18
C PHE A 67 -8.37 8.27 18.66
N ILE A 68 -8.94 7.46 19.55
CA ILE A 68 -9.90 6.40 19.18
C ILE A 68 -11.10 7.00 18.46
N GLY A 69 -11.67 8.09 19.00
CA GLY A 69 -12.79 8.81 18.39
C GLY A 69 -12.47 9.31 16.99
N LEU A 70 -11.31 9.94 16.81
CA LEU A 70 -10.82 10.42 15.51
C LEU A 70 -10.70 9.28 14.48
N VAL A 71 -10.11 8.15 14.88
CA VAL A 71 -9.98 6.97 13.99
C VAL A 71 -11.35 6.42 13.64
N ALA A 72 -12.24 6.24 14.62
CA ALA A 72 -13.59 5.74 14.40
C ALA A 72 -14.38 6.65 13.46
N THR A 73 -14.34 7.98 13.65
CA THR A 73 -14.97 8.95 12.76
C THR A 73 -14.37 8.91 11.35
N THR A 74 -13.05 8.73 11.23
CA THR A 74 -12.39 8.64 9.92
C THR A 74 -12.80 7.38 9.17
N VAL A 75 -12.83 6.22 9.85
CA VAL A 75 -13.26 4.94 9.27
C VAL A 75 -14.75 5.00 8.90
N ALA A 76 -15.60 5.54 9.77
CA ALA A 76 -17.02 5.71 9.48
C ALA A 76 -17.24 6.63 8.26
N ALA A 77 -16.53 7.76 8.20
CA ALA A 77 -16.61 8.68 7.06
C ALA A 77 -16.14 8.00 5.75
N GLN A 78 -15.08 7.19 5.80
CA GLN A 78 -14.63 6.42 4.64
C GLN A 78 -15.63 5.34 4.21
N ALA A 79 -16.28 4.68 5.17
CA ALA A 79 -17.28 3.63 4.92
C ALA A 79 -18.59 4.19 4.36
N SER A 80 -18.98 5.40 4.76
CA SER A 80 -20.22 6.04 4.29
C SER A 80 -20.11 6.69 2.90
N ILE A 81 -18.90 6.90 2.37
CA ILE A 81 -18.73 7.59 1.08
C ILE A 81 -18.78 6.62 -0.09
N ASP A 82 -19.83 6.77 -0.91
CA ASP A 82 -19.87 6.20 -2.24
C ASP A 82 -19.04 7.07 -3.21
N LYS A 83 -17.82 6.60 -3.49
CA LYS A 83 -16.89 7.23 -4.43
C LYS A 83 -17.52 7.44 -5.80
N THR A 84 -18.32 6.49 -6.28
CA THR A 84 -18.87 6.51 -7.64
C THR A 84 -19.97 7.56 -7.78
N LEU A 85 -20.77 7.75 -6.73
CA LEU A 85 -21.88 8.71 -6.74
C LEU A 85 -21.39 10.16 -6.77
N PHE A 86 -20.36 10.50 -5.98
CA PHE A 86 -19.73 11.83 -5.99
C PHE A 86 -19.25 12.19 -7.39
N TRP A 87 -18.55 11.24 -7.99
CA TRP A 87 -18.03 11.33 -9.32
C TRP A 87 -19.15 11.52 -10.36
N LYS A 88 -20.20 10.67 -10.36
CA LYS A 88 -21.37 10.83 -11.25
C LYS A 88 -22.01 12.22 -11.14
N ARG A 89 -22.13 12.79 -9.93
CA ARG A 89 -22.68 14.14 -9.72
C ARG A 89 -21.80 15.25 -10.29
N ILE A 90 -20.49 15.06 -10.35
CA ILE A 90 -19.55 15.99 -11.01
C ILE A 90 -19.68 15.90 -12.54
N ASP A 91 -19.92 14.70 -13.09
CA ASP A 91 -20.05 14.50 -14.56
C ASP A 91 -21.44 14.86 -15.10
N ARG A 92 -22.52 14.79 -14.30
CA ARG A 92 -23.94 14.97 -14.72
C ARG A 92 -24.23 16.25 -15.50
N LYS A 93 -23.37 17.28 -15.43
CA LYS A 93 -23.54 18.53 -16.21
C LYS A 93 -22.80 18.55 -17.56
N LYS A 94 -21.88 17.60 -17.80
CA LYS A 94 -21.09 17.45 -19.04
C LYS A 94 -21.62 16.36 -19.98
N GLU A 95 -22.67 15.65 -19.61
CA GLU A 95 -23.26 14.50 -20.34
C GLU A 95 -23.97 14.86 -21.67
N LYS A 96 -23.69 16.04 -22.24
CA LYS A 96 -24.26 16.47 -23.54
C LYS A 96 -23.43 16.05 -24.76
N GLU A 97 -22.22 15.52 -24.58
CA GLU A 97 -21.42 14.93 -25.65
C GLU A 97 -21.26 13.42 -25.40
N SER A 98 -22.29 12.66 -25.75
CA SER A 98 -22.20 11.20 -25.82
C SER A 98 -21.21 10.83 -26.91
N LEU A 99 -20.07 10.30 -26.48
CA LEU A 99 -18.99 9.91 -27.36
C LEU A 99 -19.38 8.60 -28.04
N VAL A 100 -19.79 8.69 -29.31
CA VAL A 100 -20.12 7.53 -30.14
C VAL A 100 -18.81 6.81 -30.50
N ILE A 101 -18.56 5.68 -29.87
CA ILE A 101 -17.43 4.81 -30.20
C ILE A 101 -17.94 3.89 -31.31
N ALA A 102 -17.37 4.00 -32.51
CA ALA A 102 -17.55 3.00 -33.55
C ALA A 102 -16.80 1.73 -33.10
N THR A 103 -17.51 0.81 -32.47
CA THR A 103 -16.97 -0.51 -32.13
C THR A 103 -17.28 -1.45 -33.28
N ASP A 104 -16.25 -1.99 -33.94
CA ASP A 104 -16.42 -3.19 -34.75
C ASP A 104 -16.85 -4.35 -33.85
N ALA A 105 -17.62 -5.29 -34.39
CA ALA A 105 -18.24 -6.38 -33.64
C ALA A 105 -17.23 -7.40 -33.04
N ASP A 106 -15.95 -7.33 -33.43
CA ASP A 106 -14.90 -8.29 -33.04
C ASP A 106 -13.91 -7.73 -31.99
N VAL A 107 -14.22 -6.59 -31.38
CA VAL A 107 -13.31 -5.99 -30.38
C VAL A 107 -13.44 -6.71 -29.03
N ARG A 108 -12.37 -7.37 -28.56
CA ARG A 108 -12.37 -8.20 -27.35
C ARG A 108 -11.96 -7.44 -26.10
N THR A 109 -11.14 -6.39 -26.25
CA THR A 109 -10.62 -5.62 -25.12
C THR A 109 -10.89 -4.12 -25.24
N GLY A 110 -10.99 -3.43 -24.10
CA GLY A 110 -11.09 -1.96 -24.10
C GLY A 110 -9.87 -1.28 -24.74
N ARG A 111 -8.70 -1.93 -24.73
CA ARG A 111 -7.48 -1.42 -25.38
C ARG A 111 -7.63 -1.45 -26.90
N GLU A 112 -8.11 -2.56 -27.45
CA GLU A 112 -8.41 -2.71 -28.89
C GLU A 112 -9.50 -1.72 -29.33
N ALA A 113 -10.49 -1.46 -28.47
CA ALA A 113 -11.52 -0.43 -28.70
C ALA A 113 -10.97 1.02 -28.68
N GLY A 114 -9.67 1.20 -28.42
CA GLY A 114 -9.07 2.50 -28.23
C GLY A 114 -9.61 3.23 -27.01
N LEU A 115 -9.89 2.52 -25.92
CA LEU A 115 -10.40 3.08 -24.65
C LEU A 115 -9.36 2.95 -23.53
N LEU A 116 -9.34 3.95 -22.66
CA LEU A 116 -8.45 4.01 -21.50
C LEU A 116 -9.26 4.32 -20.23
N LEU A 117 -9.08 3.48 -19.21
CA LEU A 117 -9.69 3.66 -17.90
C LEU A 117 -8.75 4.45 -16.98
N CYS A 118 -9.23 5.58 -16.42
CA CYS A 118 -8.52 6.28 -15.37
C CYS A 118 -8.53 5.46 -14.06
N GLN A 119 -7.36 5.17 -13.49
CA GLN A 119 -7.24 4.39 -12.25
C GLN A 119 -7.76 5.12 -11.00
N SER A 120 -7.76 6.45 -10.98
CA SER A 120 -8.21 7.21 -9.80
C SER A 120 -9.70 7.50 -9.77
N CYS A 121 -10.29 7.83 -10.92
CA CYS A 121 -11.71 8.25 -11.01
C CYS A 121 -12.60 7.30 -11.80
N HIS A 122 -12.03 6.22 -12.35
CA HIS A 122 -12.71 5.19 -13.16
C HIS A 122 -13.44 5.73 -14.39
N LYS A 123 -13.11 6.94 -14.87
CA LYS A 123 -13.65 7.46 -16.13
C LYS A 123 -12.98 6.76 -17.30
N VAL A 124 -13.80 6.22 -18.20
CA VAL A 124 -13.35 5.69 -19.48
C VAL A 124 -13.23 6.85 -20.47
N THR A 125 -12.08 6.97 -21.12
CA THR A 125 -11.77 8.04 -22.07
C THR A 125 -11.21 7.41 -23.35
N PRO A 126 -11.61 7.87 -24.55
CA PRO A 126 -11.04 7.37 -25.80
C PRO A 126 -9.58 7.79 -25.96
N LEU A 127 -8.75 6.87 -26.44
CA LEU A 127 -7.34 7.07 -26.70
C LEU A 127 -7.10 8.09 -27.82
N ALA A 128 -7.99 8.14 -28.82
CA ALA A 128 -7.94 9.15 -29.89
C ALA A 128 -8.12 10.58 -29.34
N ALA A 129 -8.98 10.77 -28.33
CA ALA A 129 -9.14 12.06 -27.68
C ALA A 129 -7.86 12.47 -26.92
N ILE A 130 -7.13 11.50 -26.37
CA ILE A 130 -5.85 11.71 -25.66
C ILE A 130 -4.75 12.09 -26.65
N SER A 131 -4.62 11.38 -27.77
CA SER A 131 -3.57 11.63 -28.78
C SER A 131 -3.79 12.92 -29.57
N GLN A 132 -5.02 13.23 -29.97
CA GLN A 132 -5.32 14.43 -30.77
C GLN A 132 -5.31 15.72 -29.95
N GLN A 133 -5.63 15.67 -28.66
CA GLN A 133 -5.66 16.85 -27.80
C GLN A 133 -4.37 17.06 -26.99
N GLY A 134 -3.35 16.19 -27.18
CA GLY A 134 -2.10 16.23 -26.43
C GLY A 134 -2.29 16.01 -24.92
N TRP A 135 -3.40 15.39 -24.53
CA TRP A 135 -3.73 15.20 -23.12
C TRP A 135 -2.87 14.08 -22.54
N THR A 136 -2.02 14.41 -21.59
CA THR A 136 -1.37 13.40 -20.73
C THR A 136 -2.21 13.09 -19.49
N ALA A 137 -3.34 13.80 -19.28
CA ALA A 137 -4.10 13.82 -18.04
C ALA A 137 -5.60 13.56 -18.24
N CYS A 138 -6.25 13.03 -17.21
CA CYS A 138 -7.66 12.71 -17.21
C CYS A 138 -8.51 14.00 -17.23
N PRO A 139 -9.51 14.13 -18.13
CA PRO A 139 -10.36 15.32 -18.22
C PRO A 139 -11.25 15.58 -17.00
N ARG A 140 -11.29 14.63 -16.07
CA ARG A 140 -12.11 14.67 -14.87
C ARG A 140 -11.28 14.95 -13.62
N CYS A 141 -10.34 14.08 -13.29
CA CYS A 141 -9.54 14.23 -12.06
C CYS A 141 -8.17 14.88 -12.28
N GLY A 142 -7.71 15.04 -13.53
CA GLY A 142 -6.36 15.54 -13.83
C GLY A 142 -5.25 14.49 -13.68
N GLU A 143 -5.56 13.24 -13.36
CA GLU A 143 -4.55 12.17 -13.21
C GLU A 143 -3.86 11.84 -14.53
N MET A 144 -2.53 11.63 -14.51
CA MET A 144 -1.80 11.24 -15.71
C MET A 144 -2.26 9.87 -16.24
N LEU A 145 -2.77 9.85 -17.47
CA LEU A 145 -3.27 8.66 -18.14
C LEU A 145 -2.14 7.97 -18.91
N HIS A 146 -2.04 6.65 -18.74
CA HIS A 146 -1.09 5.80 -19.43
C HIS A 146 -1.72 4.44 -19.74
N ILE A 147 -1.46 3.90 -20.93
CA ILE A 147 -1.99 2.59 -21.36
C ILE A 147 -1.45 1.49 -20.43
N ARG A 148 -0.14 1.52 -20.21
CA ARG A 148 0.63 0.71 -19.25
C ARG A 148 1.62 1.60 -18.53
N LYS A 149 1.93 1.28 -17.28
CA LYS A 149 2.94 2.03 -16.52
C LYS A 149 4.31 1.91 -17.21
N HIS A 150 4.97 3.05 -17.45
CA HIS A 150 6.28 3.05 -18.10
C HIS A 150 7.34 2.37 -17.23
N ASN A 151 8.10 1.45 -17.82
CA ASN A 151 9.16 0.65 -17.19
C ASN A 151 8.74 0.02 -15.85
N SER A 152 7.48 -0.42 -15.73
CA SER A 152 6.97 -0.98 -14.48
C SER A 152 7.69 -2.26 -14.06
N VAL A 153 8.08 -3.10 -15.02
CA VAL A 153 8.83 -4.34 -14.79
C VAL A 153 10.21 -4.01 -14.22
N ASP A 154 10.97 -3.14 -14.88
CA ASP A 154 12.33 -2.77 -14.46
C ASP A 154 12.34 -2.08 -13.10
N ARG A 155 11.40 -1.14 -12.86
CA ARG A 155 11.25 -0.47 -11.56
C ARG A 155 10.92 -1.47 -10.46
N SER A 156 10.04 -2.42 -10.73
CA SER A 156 9.67 -3.45 -9.75
C SER A 156 10.85 -4.37 -9.45
N TRP A 157 11.63 -4.77 -10.46
CA TRP A 157 12.86 -5.53 -10.29
C TRP A 157 13.89 -4.79 -9.44
N ALA A 158 14.18 -3.53 -9.77
CA ALA A 158 15.14 -2.72 -9.02
C ALA A 158 14.76 -2.62 -7.54
N LEU A 159 13.47 -2.40 -7.24
CA LEU A 159 12.97 -2.31 -5.86
C LEU A 159 13.00 -3.66 -5.12
N ILE A 160 12.68 -4.76 -5.78
CA ILE A 160 12.72 -6.11 -5.17
C ILE A 160 14.15 -6.56 -4.92
N VAL A 161 15.07 -6.32 -5.86
CA VAL A 161 16.50 -6.62 -5.67
C VAL A 161 17.06 -5.79 -4.53
N THR A 162 16.72 -4.50 -4.46
CA THR A 162 17.09 -3.64 -3.33
C THR A 162 16.54 -4.20 -2.01
N ALA A 163 15.27 -4.59 -1.96
CA ALA A 163 14.67 -5.20 -0.77
C ALA A 163 15.34 -6.53 -0.38
N LEU A 164 15.69 -7.36 -1.36
CA LEU A 164 16.38 -8.63 -1.13
C LEU A 164 17.76 -8.40 -0.51
N LEU A 165 18.53 -7.44 -1.03
CA LEU A 165 19.85 -7.09 -0.49
C LEU A 165 19.75 -6.52 0.93
N LEU A 166 18.75 -5.67 1.20
CA LEU A 166 18.53 -5.07 2.52
C LEU A 166 17.95 -6.05 3.55
N THR A 167 17.34 -7.15 3.10
CA THR A 167 16.85 -8.21 4.00
C THR A 167 18.00 -8.85 4.79
N LEU A 168 19.19 -8.98 4.21
CA LEU A 168 20.36 -9.55 4.91
C LEU A 168 20.80 -8.71 6.12
N PRO A 169 21.17 -7.42 5.98
CA PRO A 169 21.53 -6.59 7.14
C PRO A 169 20.37 -6.40 8.11
N ALA A 170 19.11 -6.39 7.64
CA ALA A 170 17.94 -6.28 8.52
C ALA A 170 17.81 -7.46 9.49
N ASN A 171 18.18 -8.69 9.09
CA ASN A 171 18.08 -9.88 9.93
C ASN A 171 19.36 -10.18 10.73
N LEU A 172 20.53 -9.75 10.23
CA LEU A 172 21.82 -10.02 10.86
C LEU A 172 22.22 -8.96 11.89
N LEU A 173 21.77 -7.71 11.72
CA LEU A 173 22.12 -6.65 12.64
C LEU A 173 21.27 -6.73 13.93
N PRO A 174 21.82 -6.26 15.06
CA PRO A 174 21.07 -6.19 16.29
C PRO A 174 19.91 -5.20 16.13
N ILE A 175 18.76 -5.55 16.70
CA ILE A 175 17.58 -4.68 16.75
C ILE A 175 17.48 -3.96 18.09
N MET A 176 18.04 -4.56 19.15
CA MET A 176 18.15 -3.95 20.46
C MET A 176 19.57 -4.14 21.00
N SER A 177 20.08 -3.09 21.66
CA SER A 177 21.28 -3.17 22.47
C SER A 177 20.94 -2.69 23.88
N VAL A 178 21.19 -3.54 24.88
CA VAL A 178 20.95 -3.23 26.28
C VAL A 178 22.30 -3.12 26.96
N SER A 179 22.63 -1.92 27.47
CA SER A 179 23.80 -1.72 28.33
C SER A 179 23.37 -1.89 29.79
N SER A 180 23.85 -2.94 30.46
CA SER A 180 23.68 -3.12 31.90
C SER A 180 25.03 -3.33 32.56
N LEU A 181 25.36 -2.52 33.57
CA LEU A 181 26.62 -2.57 34.35
C LEU A 181 27.88 -2.78 33.48
N GLY A 182 28.04 -1.98 32.41
CA GLY A 182 29.23 -2.01 31.55
C GLY A 182 29.30 -3.16 30.54
N ARG A 183 28.32 -4.08 30.50
CA ARG A 183 28.18 -5.09 29.44
C ARG A 183 27.08 -4.67 28.47
N VAL A 184 27.44 -4.59 27.18
CA VAL A 184 26.50 -4.32 26.08
C VAL A 184 26.06 -5.65 25.49
N THR A 185 24.82 -6.05 25.76
CA THR A 185 24.21 -7.24 25.13
C THR A 185 23.47 -6.80 23.89
N LYS A 186 23.88 -7.33 22.73
CA LYS A 186 23.24 -7.10 21.44
C LYS A 186 22.33 -8.28 21.13
N SER A 187 21.08 -8.02 20.75
CA SER A 187 20.11 -9.05 20.38
C SER A 187 19.57 -8.79 18.99
N THR A 188 19.63 -9.82 18.14
CA THR A 188 19.01 -9.82 16.81
C THR A 188 17.52 -10.16 16.90
N ILE A 189 16.78 -9.98 15.81
CA ILE A 189 15.38 -10.44 15.70
C ILE A 189 15.30 -11.95 15.95
N ILE A 190 16.26 -12.71 15.39
CA ILE A 190 16.35 -14.16 15.54
C ILE A 190 16.59 -14.54 16.99
N ASP A 191 17.48 -13.84 17.70
CA ASP A 191 17.70 -14.07 19.13
C ASP A 191 16.43 -13.82 19.94
N GLY A 192 15.66 -12.78 19.60
CA GLY A 192 14.37 -12.51 20.21
C GLY A 192 13.37 -13.65 19.99
N ILE A 193 13.28 -14.19 18.78
CA ILE A 193 12.41 -15.34 18.46
C ILE A 193 12.84 -16.56 19.29
N ILE A 194 14.14 -16.89 19.30
CA ILE A 194 14.67 -18.04 20.05
C ILE A 194 14.40 -17.87 21.56
N HIS A 195 14.55 -16.66 22.08
CA HIS A 195 14.29 -16.36 23.48
C HIS A 195 12.84 -16.62 23.88
N PHE A 196 11.86 -16.08 23.13
CA PHE A 196 10.44 -16.31 23.40
C PHE A 196 10.02 -17.79 23.25
N PHE A 197 10.63 -18.51 22.31
CA PHE A 197 10.41 -19.96 22.18
C PHE A 197 10.94 -20.72 23.40
N LYS A 198 12.10 -20.34 23.95
CA LYS A 198 12.68 -20.96 25.15
C LYS A 198 11.90 -20.64 26.42
N GLU A 199 11.33 -19.44 26.51
CA GLU A 199 10.46 -19.03 27.63
C GLU A 199 9.06 -19.67 27.59
N GLY A 200 8.77 -20.51 26.59
CA GLY A 200 7.49 -21.20 26.45
C GLY A 200 6.36 -20.33 25.88
N SER A 201 6.64 -19.08 25.52
CA SER A 201 5.67 -18.14 24.93
C SER A 201 5.67 -18.23 23.39
N TYR A 202 5.47 -19.45 22.88
CA TYR A 202 5.51 -19.77 21.45
C TYR A 202 4.65 -18.85 20.56
N GLY A 203 3.49 -18.40 21.06
CA GLY A 203 2.60 -17.51 20.33
C GLY A 203 3.24 -16.17 19.97
N ILE A 204 3.95 -15.54 20.90
CA ILE A 204 4.63 -14.26 20.68
C ILE A 204 5.78 -14.44 19.69
N GLY A 205 6.57 -15.50 19.86
CA GLY A 205 7.66 -15.83 18.96
C GLY A 205 7.19 -16.06 17.52
N LEU A 206 6.08 -16.78 17.33
CA LEU A 206 5.53 -17.07 16.00
C LEU A 206 4.99 -15.80 15.32
N VAL A 207 4.34 -14.90 16.08
CA VAL A 207 3.90 -13.60 15.56
C VAL A 207 5.09 -12.76 15.09
N ILE A 208 6.17 -12.67 15.88
CA ILE A 208 7.37 -11.90 15.52
C ILE A 208 8.04 -12.50 14.27
N LEU A 209 8.17 -13.82 14.21
CA LEU A 209 8.72 -14.55 13.06
C LEU A 209 7.88 -14.29 11.80
N ALA A 210 6.56 -14.40 11.91
CA ALA A 210 5.65 -14.21 10.79
C ALA A 210 5.73 -12.78 10.25
N ALA A 211 5.62 -11.78 11.13
CA ALA A 211 5.64 -10.37 10.75
C ALA A 211 7.00 -9.92 10.21
N SER A 212 8.09 -10.29 10.89
CA SER A 212 9.43 -9.72 10.59
C SER A 212 10.19 -10.48 9.51
N VAL A 213 9.89 -11.78 9.30
CA VAL A 213 10.65 -12.63 8.38
C VAL A 213 9.74 -13.17 7.27
N LEU A 214 8.67 -13.87 7.63
CA LEU A 214 7.84 -14.57 6.63
C LEU A 214 7.12 -13.60 5.70
N VAL A 215 6.53 -12.52 6.22
CA VAL A 215 5.78 -11.54 5.40
C VAL A 215 6.67 -10.82 4.38
N PRO A 216 7.83 -10.22 4.73
CA PRO A 216 8.73 -9.63 3.75
C PRO A 216 9.24 -10.64 2.73
N LEU A 217 9.64 -11.85 3.17
CA LEU A 217 10.11 -12.90 2.26
C LEU A 217 9.02 -13.32 1.28
N PHE A 218 7.79 -13.52 1.76
CA PHE A 218 6.65 -13.85 0.90
C PHE A 218 6.39 -12.78 -0.16
N LYS A 219 6.50 -11.48 0.20
CA LYS A 219 6.36 -10.39 -0.77
C LYS A 219 7.47 -10.42 -1.82
N ILE A 220 8.72 -10.57 -1.39
CA ILE A 220 9.89 -10.59 -2.29
C ILE A 220 9.80 -11.78 -3.25
N THR A 221 9.54 -12.98 -2.74
CA THR A 221 9.45 -14.20 -3.57
C THR A 221 8.22 -14.17 -4.46
N GLY A 222 7.04 -13.81 -3.94
CA GLY A 222 5.81 -13.74 -4.72
C GLY A 222 5.90 -12.72 -5.86
N MET A 223 6.46 -11.53 -5.59
CA MET A 223 6.64 -10.51 -6.63
C MET A 223 7.72 -10.92 -7.63
N GLY A 224 8.83 -11.51 -7.16
CA GLY A 224 9.88 -12.07 -8.01
C GLY A 224 9.35 -13.14 -8.97
N LEU A 225 8.53 -14.07 -8.48
CA LEU A 225 7.90 -15.10 -9.32
C LEU A 225 6.98 -14.52 -10.39
N ILE A 226 6.20 -13.47 -10.07
CA ILE A 226 5.36 -12.78 -11.05
C ILE A 226 6.22 -12.11 -12.13
N LEU A 227 7.31 -11.44 -11.74
CA LEU A 227 8.18 -10.76 -12.70
C LEU A 227 8.94 -11.74 -13.59
N ILE A 228 9.44 -12.86 -13.03
CA ILE A 228 10.06 -13.94 -13.81
C ILE A 228 9.04 -14.53 -14.79
N SER A 229 7.79 -14.74 -14.34
CA SER A 229 6.73 -15.22 -15.21
C SER A 229 6.44 -14.29 -16.39
N ILE A 230 6.47 -12.98 -16.19
CA ILE A 230 6.25 -12.01 -17.28
C ILE A 230 7.45 -12.02 -18.23
N HIS A 231 8.67 -12.04 -17.69
CA HIS A 231 9.88 -12.10 -18.50
C HIS A 231 9.94 -13.35 -19.40
N ASN A 232 9.53 -14.50 -18.86
CA ASN A 232 9.49 -15.77 -19.59
C ASN A 232 8.18 -15.99 -20.36
N GLN A 233 7.27 -15.01 -20.40
CA GLN A 233 5.97 -15.08 -21.06
C GLN A 233 5.14 -16.33 -20.68
N TRP A 234 5.20 -16.73 -19.40
CA TRP A 234 4.45 -17.89 -18.93
C TRP A 234 2.97 -17.57 -18.77
N THR A 235 2.14 -18.17 -19.60
CA THR A 235 0.68 -18.04 -19.59
C THR A 235 -0.03 -19.11 -18.75
N THR A 236 0.73 -20.01 -18.13
CA THR A 236 0.16 -20.98 -17.18
C THR A 236 -0.26 -20.29 -15.88
N TRP A 237 -1.40 -20.72 -15.32
CA TRP A 237 -1.87 -20.31 -13.99
C TRP A 237 -2.09 -18.80 -13.75
N LEU A 238 -2.57 -18.04 -14.75
CA LEU A 238 -2.90 -16.61 -14.58
C LEU A 238 -3.76 -16.32 -13.34
N ARG A 239 -4.78 -17.15 -13.09
CA ARG A 239 -5.67 -16.99 -11.92
C ARG A 239 -4.92 -17.06 -10.59
N HIS A 240 -3.95 -17.97 -10.47
CA HIS A 240 -3.14 -18.10 -9.26
C HIS A 240 -2.18 -16.92 -9.12
N LYS A 241 -1.57 -16.44 -10.21
CA LYS A 241 -0.71 -15.24 -10.21
C LYS A 241 -1.50 -13.99 -9.81
N ALA A 242 -2.71 -13.81 -10.35
CA ALA A 242 -3.61 -12.72 -9.99
C ALA A 242 -4.05 -12.80 -8.52
N LEU A 243 -4.38 -14.00 -8.03
CA LEU A 243 -4.73 -14.21 -6.63
C LEU A 243 -3.55 -13.92 -5.70
N MET A 244 -2.36 -14.40 -6.06
CA MET A 244 -1.13 -14.15 -5.31
C MET A 244 -0.80 -12.66 -5.27
N PHE A 245 -0.89 -11.96 -6.41
CA PHE A 245 -0.68 -10.51 -6.45
C PHE A 245 -1.72 -9.77 -5.59
N ARG A 246 -2.99 -10.17 -5.64
CA ARG A 246 -4.04 -9.59 -4.80
C ARG A 246 -3.77 -9.82 -3.31
N PHE A 247 -3.25 -10.99 -2.94
CA PHE A 247 -2.82 -11.27 -1.58
C PHE A 247 -1.59 -10.43 -1.18
N ILE A 248 -0.61 -10.27 -2.07
CA ILE A 248 0.54 -9.38 -1.85
C ILE A 248 0.11 -7.93 -1.64
N GLN A 249 -0.84 -7.42 -2.44
CA GLN A 249 -1.39 -6.07 -2.25
C GLN A 249 -2.17 -5.93 -0.94
N PHE A 250 -2.94 -6.97 -0.58
CA PHE A 250 -3.64 -7.01 0.70
C PHE A 250 -2.65 -6.91 1.87
N VAL A 251 -1.68 -7.83 1.94
CA VAL A 251 -0.60 -7.83 2.94
C VAL A 251 0.25 -6.55 2.85
N GLY A 252 0.34 -5.95 1.66
CA GLY A 252 0.91 -4.64 1.38
C GLY A 252 0.50 -3.58 2.41
N ARG A 253 -0.81 -3.42 2.62
CA ARG A 253 -1.38 -2.44 3.55
C ARG A 253 -1.03 -2.78 5.00
N TRP A 254 -1.10 -4.05 5.38
CA TRP A 254 -0.80 -4.50 6.75
C TRP A 254 0.67 -4.37 7.13
N SER A 255 1.57 -4.56 6.18
CA SER A 255 3.03 -4.55 6.42
C SER A 255 3.58 -3.21 6.89
N MET A 256 2.85 -2.11 6.70
CA MET A 256 3.19 -0.80 7.30
C MET A 256 3.10 -0.83 8.84
N LEU A 257 2.23 -1.68 9.40
CA LEU A 257 2.04 -1.85 10.85
C LEU A 257 3.37 -2.09 11.56
N ASP A 258 4.22 -2.96 10.99
CA ASP A 258 5.46 -3.39 11.64
C ASP A 258 6.43 -2.23 11.84
N ILE A 259 6.55 -1.34 10.86
CA ILE A 259 7.35 -0.11 10.99
C ILE A 259 6.78 0.79 12.10
N PHE A 260 5.46 0.96 12.14
CA PHE A 260 4.83 1.81 13.15
C PHE A 260 5.00 1.29 14.57
N VAL A 261 4.83 -0.02 14.78
CA VAL A 261 5.05 -0.64 16.09
C VAL A 261 6.51 -0.51 16.50
N ILE A 262 7.47 -0.74 15.59
CA ILE A 262 8.89 -0.54 15.89
C ILE A 262 9.17 0.92 16.26
N ALA A 263 8.66 1.89 15.49
CA ALA A 263 8.86 3.32 15.77
C ALA A 263 8.25 3.74 17.11
N LEU A 264 7.03 3.29 17.43
CA LEU A 264 6.38 3.54 18.72
C LEU A 264 7.20 2.95 19.87
N LEU A 265 7.58 1.68 19.78
CA LEU A 265 8.41 1.02 20.79
C LEU A 265 9.75 1.73 20.98
N CYS A 266 10.41 2.14 19.90
CA CYS A 266 11.65 2.92 19.98
C CYS A 266 11.45 4.27 20.68
N SER A 267 10.33 4.95 20.41
CA SER A 267 10.00 6.22 21.08
C SER A 267 9.73 6.03 22.58
N LEU A 268 9.05 4.95 22.96
CA LEU A 268 8.70 4.63 24.35
C LEU A 268 9.93 4.22 25.17
N VAL A 269 10.83 3.44 24.57
CA VAL A 269 12.02 2.91 25.23
C VAL A 269 13.05 4.00 25.56
N ARG A 270 13.11 5.09 24.79
CA ARG A 270 14.06 6.20 25.04
C ARG A 270 13.76 7.03 26.30
N PHE A 271 12.62 6.81 26.98
CA PHE A 271 12.25 7.55 28.19
C PHE A 271 12.66 6.89 29.52
N GLY A 272 13.33 5.74 29.51
CA GLY A 272 13.85 5.11 30.73
C GLY A 272 15.15 5.76 31.21
N SER A 273 15.12 6.55 32.30
CA SER A 273 16.29 7.28 32.82
C SER A 273 17.41 6.42 33.44
N LEU A 274 17.28 5.09 33.42
CA LEU A 274 18.25 4.14 34.01
C LEU A 274 18.88 3.16 33.02
N SER A 275 18.41 3.12 31.77
CA SER A 275 18.92 2.20 30.74
C SER A 275 18.91 2.87 29.36
N THR A 276 20.09 3.21 28.84
CA THR A 276 20.24 3.65 27.44
C THR A 276 20.08 2.46 26.51
N VAL A 277 18.88 2.28 25.96
CA VAL A 277 18.65 1.33 24.86
C VAL A 277 18.85 2.11 23.56
N ASP A 278 20.02 1.96 22.96
CA ASP A 278 20.28 2.54 21.65
C ASP A 278 19.52 1.74 20.60
N THR A 279 18.74 2.47 19.78
CA THR A 279 18.03 1.92 18.65
C THR A 279 19.05 1.40 17.65
N ALA A 280 19.16 0.08 17.55
CA ALA A 280 20.21 -0.56 16.78
C ALA A 280 19.90 -0.51 15.27
N PRO A 281 20.92 -0.56 14.39
CA PRO A 281 20.80 -0.20 12.98
C PRO A 281 19.82 -1.08 12.18
N ALA A 282 19.46 -2.27 12.65
CA ALA A 282 18.53 -3.18 11.99
C ALA A 282 17.16 -2.54 11.69
N ALA A 283 16.67 -1.65 12.55
CA ALA A 283 15.36 -1.01 12.36
C ALA A 283 15.29 -0.18 11.07
N LEU A 284 16.40 0.47 10.68
CA LEU A 284 16.47 1.25 9.44
C LEU A 284 16.43 0.34 8.22
N TYR A 285 17.23 -0.73 8.21
CA TYR A 285 17.26 -1.70 7.12
C TYR A 285 15.91 -2.42 6.97
N PHE A 286 15.31 -2.83 8.08
CA PHE A 286 13.98 -3.45 8.08
C PHE A 286 12.91 -2.51 7.50
N SER A 287 12.92 -1.25 7.92
CA SER A 287 12.01 -0.23 7.39
C SER A 287 12.22 -0.02 5.88
N ALA A 288 13.47 0.02 5.43
CA ALA A 288 13.80 0.15 4.02
C ALA A 288 13.30 -1.05 3.19
N VAL A 289 13.43 -2.29 3.70
CA VAL A 289 12.88 -3.50 3.04
C VAL A 289 11.36 -3.38 2.87
N VAL A 290 10.64 -3.02 3.92
CA VAL A 290 9.18 -2.88 3.88
C VAL A 290 8.75 -1.78 2.90
N LEU A 291 9.43 -0.62 2.92
CA LEU A 291 9.16 0.47 1.97
C LEU A 291 9.46 0.05 0.53
N CYS A 292 10.61 -0.57 0.26
CA CYS A 292 10.97 -1.05 -1.08
C CYS A 292 9.95 -2.07 -1.61
N THR A 293 9.52 -3.04 -0.80
CA THR A 293 8.51 -4.03 -1.21
C THR A 293 7.13 -3.40 -1.43
N MET A 294 6.76 -2.38 -0.66
CA MET A 294 5.52 -1.62 -0.88
C MET A 294 5.58 -0.83 -2.20
N PHE A 295 6.67 -0.09 -2.42
CA PHE A 295 6.87 0.64 -3.67
C PHE A 295 6.95 -0.28 -4.89
N ALA A 296 7.51 -1.49 -4.74
CA ALA A 296 7.52 -2.49 -5.80
C ALA A 296 6.09 -2.89 -6.19
N ALA A 297 5.24 -3.19 -5.20
CA ALA A 297 3.84 -3.54 -5.43
C ALA A 297 3.01 -2.40 -6.06
N ILE A 298 3.30 -1.14 -5.70
CA ILE A 298 2.65 0.05 -6.28
C ILE A 298 3.17 0.33 -7.70
N SER A 299 4.47 0.11 -7.96
CA SER A 299 5.09 0.35 -9.26
C SER A 299 4.69 -0.68 -10.31
N PHE A 300 4.43 -1.92 -9.88
CA PHE A 300 3.98 -2.99 -10.75
C PHE A 300 2.62 -2.70 -11.39
N ASP A 301 2.47 -3.07 -12.67
CA ASP A 301 1.20 -3.01 -13.39
C ASP A 301 0.66 -4.44 -13.58
N PRO A 302 -0.35 -4.86 -12.79
CA PRO A 302 -0.85 -6.23 -12.88
C PRO A 302 -1.48 -6.55 -14.24
N ARG A 303 -1.87 -5.55 -15.04
CA ARG A 303 -2.48 -5.76 -16.35
C ARG A 303 -1.53 -6.45 -17.34
N LEU A 304 -0.21 -6.34 -17.12
CA LEU A 304 0.81 -7.03 -17.92
C LEU A 304 0.69 -8.56 -17.86
N LEU A 305 0.12 -9.12 -16.78
CA LEU A 305 -0.13 -10.57 -16.69
C LEU A 305 -1.12 -11.06 -17.74
N TRP A 306 -2.06 -10.20 -18.17
CA TRP A 306 -3.07 -10.55 -19.17
C TRP A 306 -2.61 -10.27 -20.60
N ASP A 307 -1.76 -9.25 -20.81
CA ASP A 307 -1.17 -8.98 -22.13
C ASP A 307 -0.43 -10.21 -22.69
N SER A 308 0.36 -10.91 -21.85
CA SER A 308 1.04 -12.15 -22.25
C SER A 308 0.10 -13.26 -22.71
N ALA A 309 -1.12 -13.34 -22.16
CA ALA A 309 -2.10 -14.34 -22.56
C ALA A 309 -2.83 -13.95 -23.85
N GLU A 310 -3.04 -12.66 -24.08
CA GLU A 310 -3.57 -12.15 -25.35
C GLU A 310 -2.62 -12.44 -26.50
N GLU A 311 -1.30 -12.19 -26.32
CA GLU A 311 -0.27 -12.47 -27.32
C GLU A 311 -0.19 -13.97 -27.68
N GLU A 312 -0.24 -14.88 -26.69
CA GLU A 312 -0.25 -16.32 -26.97
C GLU A 312 -1.53 -16.77 -27.69
N THR A 313 -2.68 -16.15 -27.37
CA THR A 313 -3.95 -16.47 -28.03
C THR A 313 -3.96 -15.97 -29.47
N ALA A 314 -3.39 -14.79 -29.73
CA ALA A 314 -3.21 -14.26 -31.09
C ALA A 314 -2.30 -15.18 -31.91
N ALA A 315 -1.15 -15.58 -31.36
CA ALA A 315 -0.20 -16.47 -32.03
C ALA A 315 -0.71 -17.90 -32.32
N LYS A 316 -1.83 -18.32 -31.69
CA LYS A 316 -2.49 -19.61 -31.97
C LYS A 316 -3.58 -19.51 -33.04
N ASN A 317 -4.07 -18.30 -33.32
CA ASN A 317 -5.14 -18.07 -34.29
C ASN A 317 -4.60 -17.65 -35.68
N ASP A 318 -3.32 -17.27 -35.76
CA ASP A 318 -2.55 -17.05 -37.00
C ASP A 318 -1.85 -18.34 -37.48
#